data_AF-A0A380H3G6-F1
#
_entry.id   AF-A0A380H3G6-F1
#
_cell.length_a   1.000
_cell.length_b   1.000
_cell.length_c   1.000
_cell.angle_alpha   90.00
_cell.angle_beta   90.00
_cell.angle_gamma   90.00
#
_symmetry.space_group_name_H-M   'P 1'
#
loop_
_entity.id
_entity.type
_entity.pdbx_description
1 polymer ?
#
loop_
_entity_poly.entity_id
_entity_poly.type
_entity_poly.pdbx_seq_one_letter_code
_entity_poly.pdbx_strand_id
1 'polypeptide(L)'
;MPKDTIKWHEFPSSIVKEVPICHEDYPKLAQLNLKWYAVPIISNMDLKIGGITYPTAPFNGWYMVTEIAVRNFTDNYRYNLLEKVAEAFEFDTLKNNSFNKDRALVELNHAVYYSFKSEGVSIVDHLTASKQFEMFERNEHQL
;
A
#
# COMPACT_ATOMS: atom_id res chain seq x y z
N MET A 1 -23.65 -11.66 -16.83
CA MET A 1 -23.53 -13.06 -17.31
C MET A 1 -22.75 -13.07 -18.62
N PRO A 2 -22.21 -14.21 -19.06
CA PRO A 2 -21.53 -14.30 -20.35
C PRO A 2 -22.45 -13.72 -21.45
N LYS A 3 -21.93 -12.75 -22.23
CA LYS A 3 -22.64 -11.99 -23.30
C LYS A 3 -23.56 -10.84 -22.84
N ASP A 4 -23.66 -10.55 -21.55
CA ASP A 4 -24.31 -9.33 -21.08
C ASP A 4 -23.42 -8.10 -21.31
N THR A 5 -24.04 -6.93 -21.42
CA THR A 5 -23.33 -5.64 -21.38
C THR A 5 -22.76 -5.37 -19.99
N ILE A 6 -21.57 -4.77 -19.92
CA ILE A 6 -20.95 -4.33 -18.66
C ILE A 6 -21.89 -3.37 -17.94
N LYS A 7 -22.05 -3.56 -16.62
CA LYS A 7 -22.84 -2.70 -15.76
C LYS A 7 -21.93 -2.04 -14.72
N TRP A 8 -22.18 -0.76 -14.48
CA TRP A 8 -21.53 -0.03 -13.40
C TRP A 8 -22.27 -0.26 -12.10
N HIS A 9 -21.51 -0.54 -11.05
CA HIS A 9 -22.02 -0.70 -9.69
C HIS A 9 -21.14 0.15 -8.78
N GLU A 10 -21.77 1.01 -7.97
CA GLU A 10 -21.07 1.75 -6.92
C GLU A 10 -21.06 0.93 -5.64
N PHE A 11 -19.93 0.92 -4.96
CA PHE A 11 -19.84 0.34 -3.62
C PHE A 11 -20.44 1.33 -2.60
N PRO A 12 -21.24 0.86 -1.64
CA PRO A 12 -21.62 1.68 -0.50
C PRO A 12 -20.37 2.21 0.21
N SER A 13 -20.31 3.51 0.52
CA SER A 13 -19.16 4.10 1.22
C SER A 13 -18.93 3.45 2.59
N SER A 14 -19.98 2.95 3.23
CA SER A 14 -19.93 2.27 4.53
C SER A 14 -19.11 0.97 4.54
N ILE A 15 -18.87 0.36 3.38
CA ILE A 15 -18.07 -0.88 3.29
C ILE A 15 -16.62 -0.63 2.86
N VAL A 16 -16.28 0.60 2.47
CA VAL A 16 -14.92 0.97 2.07
C VAL A 16 -14.22 1.65 3.25
N LYS A 17 -13.44 0.88 4.02
CA LYS A 17 -12.61 1.46 5.09
C LYS A 17 -11.38 2.12 4.46
N GLU A 18 -11.23 3.42 4.71
CA GLU A 18 -10.02 4.18 4.42
C GLU A 18 -9.31 4.55 5.72
N VAL A 19 -7.98 4.57 5.68
CA VAL A 19 -7.11 4.94 6.79
C VAL A 19 -6.48 6.29 6.48
N PRO A 20 -6.76 7.36 7.26
CA PRO A 20 -6.05 8.62 7.15
C PRO A 20 -4.60 8.44 7.63
N ILE A 21 -3.65 9.07 6.94
CA ILE A 21 -2.22 8.94 7.25
C ILE A 21 -1.76 10.14 8.08
N CYS A 22 -1.18 9.86 9.25
CA CYS A 22 -0.61 10.84 10.15
C CYS A 22 0.77 10.40 10.66
N HIS A 23 1.51 11.35 11.24
CA HIS A 23 2.79 11.11 11.89
C HIS A 23 2.85 11.93 13.18
N GLU A 24 3.24 11.30 14.30
CA GLU A 24 3.27 11.95 15.61
C GLU A 24 4.31 13.08 15.68
N ASP A 25 5.53 12.81 15.22
CA ASP A 25 6.63 13.80 15.23
C ASP A 25 6.50 14.87 14.12
N TYR A 26 5.70 14.61 13.08
CA TYR A 26 5.53 15.50 11.94
C TYR A 26 4.04 15.78 11.67
N PRO A 27 3.37 16.56 12.53
CA PRO A 27 1.92 16.77 12.46
C PRO A 27 1.46 17.49 11.19
N LYS A 28 2.36 18.20 10.48
CA LYS A 28 2.07 18.82 9.18
C LYS A 28 1.69 17.79 8.11
N LEU A 29 2.10 16.52 8.24
CA LEU A 29 1.72 15.46 7.29
C LEU A 29 0.19 15.31 7.19
N ALA A 30 -0.53 15.43 8.31
CA ALA A 30 -1.99 15.31 8.33
C ALA A 30 -2.70 16.37 7.47
N GLN A 31 -2.07 17.53 7.25
CA GLN A 31 -2.61 18.62 6.44
C GLN A 31 -2.65 18.26 4.94
N LEU A 32 -1.86 17.27 4.50
CA LEU A 32 -1.91 16.74 3.14
C LEU A 32 -3.15 15.87 2.89
N ASN A 33 -3.93 15.54 3.93
CA ASN A 33 -5.15 14.71 3.86
C ASN A 33 -4.93 13.39 3.11
N LEU A 34 -3.75 12.79 3.28
CA LEU A 34 -3.44 11.49 2.69
C LEU A 34 -4.29 10.43 3.37
N LYS A 35 -4.82 9.51 2.57
CA LYS A 35 -5.53 8.33 3.04
C LYS A 35 -5.35 7.20 2.05
N TRP A 36 -5.51 5.97 2.53
CA TRP A 36 -5.49 4.79 1.68
C TRP A 36 -6.54 3.77 2.10
N TYR A 37 -7.10 3.02 1.15
CA TYR A 37 -8.09 1.99 1.46
C TYR A 37 -7.43 0.78 2.12
N ALA A 38 -8.16 0.13 3.03
CA ALA A 38 -7.62 -0.90 3.92
C ALA A 38 -7.28 -2.22 3.21
N VAL A 39 -8.06 -2.60 2.19
CA VAL A 39 -8.01 -3.96 1.60
C VAL A 39 -7.51 -3.91 0.15
N PRO A 40 -6.31 -4.43 -0.17
CA PRO A 40 -5.86 -4.60 -1.55
C PRO A 40 -6.65 -5.72 -2.24
N ILE A 41 -7.26 -5.42 -3.39
CA ILE A 41 -8.04 -6.40 -4.17
C ILE A 41 -7.51 -6.42 -5.61
N ILE A 42 -7.09 -7.59 -6.08
CA ILE A 42 -6.79 -7.84 -7.49
C ILE A 42 -7.98 -8.55 -8.11
N SER A 43 -8.53 -7.97 -9.18
CA SER A 43 -9.77 -8.44 -9.81
C SER A 43 -9.68 -8.64 -11.32
N ASN A 44 -8.49 -8.47 -11.90
CA ASN A 44 -8.24 -8.55 -13.35
C ASN A 44 -7.26 -9.67 -13.75
N MET A 45 -7.15 -10.72 -12.92
CA MET A 45 -6.31 -11.89 -13.19
C MET A 45 -7.15 -13.16 -13.33
N ASP A 46 -6.72 -14.06 -14.22
CA ASP A 46 -7.31 -15.38 -14.39
C ASP A 46 -6.74 -16.38 -13.36
N LEU A 47 -7.60 -17.19 -12.74
CA LEU A 47 -7.19 -18.38 -11.98
C LEU A 47 -7.27 -19.61 -12.90
N LYS A 48 -6.22 -20.45 -12.93
CA LYS A 48 -6.17 -21.66 -13.78
C LYS A 48 -5.91 -22.91 -12.95
N ILE A 49 -6.83 -23.88 -13.01
CA ILE A 49 -6.75 -25.13 -12.24
C ILE A 49 -7.18 -26.29 -13.14
N GLY A 50 -6.32 -27.30 -13.30
CA GLY A 50 -6.66 -28.52 -14.05
C GLY A 50 -7.07 -28.29 -15.51
N GLY A 51 -6.52 -27.26 -16.17
CA GLY A 51 -6.87 -26.88 -17.54
C GLY A 51 -8.13 -26.00 -17.68
N ILE A 52 -8.84 -25.71 -16.59
CA ILE A 52 -9.99 -24.80 -16.55
C ILE A 52 -9.52 -23.39 -16.21
N THR A 53 -10.06 -22.38 -16.91
CA THR A 53 -9.83 -20.95 -16.62
C THR A 53 -11.03 -20.34 -15.92
N TYR A 54 -10.79 -19.69 -14.78
CA TYR A 54 -11.76 -18.94 -13.99
C TYR A 54 -11.44 -17.44 -14.12
N PRO A 55 -12.09 -16.72 -15.05
CA PRO A 55 -11.73 -15.33 -15.39
C PRO A 55 -12.28 -14.28 -14.40
N THR A 56 -13.08 -14.70 -13.42
CA THR A 56 -13.71 -13.81 -12.43
C THR A 56 -13.44 -14.33 -11.01
N ALA A 57 -12.16 -14.39 -10.64
CA ALA A 57 -11.71 -14.89 -9.35
C ALA A 57 -10.95 -13.79 -8.58
N PRO A 58 -11.62 -12.72 -8.13
CA PRO A 58 -10.96 -11.68 -7.36
C PRO A 58 -10.42 -12.26 -6.04
N PHE A 59 -9.23 -11.82 -5.66
CA PHE A 59 -8.60 -12.22 -4.40
C PHE A 59 -7.99 -11.01 -3.71
N ASN A 60 -7.84 -11.12 -2.39
CA ASN A 60 -7.32 -10.06 -1.55
C ASN A 60 -6.41 -10.63 -0.47
N GLY A 61 -5.65 -9.73 0.15
CA GLY A 61 -4.85 -10.00 1.33
C GLY A 61 -4.82 -8.75 2.19
N TRP A 62 -3.63 -8.41 2.67
CA TRP A 62 -3.34 -7.14 3.33
C TRP A 62 -2.07 -6.54 2.72
N TYR A 63 -1.91 -5.23 2.86
CA TYR A 63 -0.77 -4.53 2.28
C TYR A 63 0.54 -4.85 3.01
N MET A 64 1.62 -4.87 2.23
CA MET A 64 2.95 -4.51 2.70
C MET A 64 3.11 -2.99 2.63
N VAL A 65 3.68 -2.39 3.68
CA VAL A 65 3.75 -0.92 3.85
C VAL A 65 4.34 -0.17 2.65
N THR A 66 5.36 -0.74 2.00
CA THR A 66 6.05 -0.10 0.87
C THR A 66 5.20 -0.03 -0.39
N GLU A 67 4.17 -0.87 -0.53
CA GLU A 67 3.20 -0.76 -1.62
C GLU A 67 2.45 0.58 -1.57
N ILE A 68 2.11 1.04 -0.37
CA ILE A 68 1.42 2.32 -0.17
C ILE A 68 2.44 3.46 -0.13
N ALA A 69 3.34 3.45 0.86
CA ALA A 69 4.21 4.56 1.17
C ALA A 69 5.20 4.86 0.04
N VAL A 70 5.79 3.84 -0.59
CA VAL A 70 6.79 4.03 -1.64
C VAL A 70 6.10 4.03 -3.00
N ARG A 71 5.53 2.90 -3.42
CA ARG A 71 4.99 2.74 -4.77
C ARG A 71 3.80 3.66 -5.05
N ASN A 72 2.77 3.62 -4.23
CA ASN A 72 1.54 4.37 -4.53
C ASN A 72 1.72 5.87 -4.32
N PHE A 73 2.29 6.30 -3.19
CA PHE A 73 2.41 7.72 -2.89
C PHE A 73 3.55 8.43 -3.61
N THR A 74 4.71 7.80 -3.80
CA THR A 74 5.92 8.53 -4.25
C THR A 74 6.36 8.29 -5.68
N ASP A 75 5.95 7.19 -6.32
CA ASP A 75 6.30 6.96 -7.73
C ASP A 75 5.82 8.14 -8.59
N ASN A 76 6.68 8.63 -9.48
CA ASN A 76 6.43 9.82 -10.30
C ASN A 76 5.27 9.66 -11.28
N TYR A 77 4.94 8.42 -11.65
CA TYR A 77 3.81 8.05 -12.51
C TYR A 77 2.54 7.69 -11.71
N ARG A 78 2.56 7.88 -10.38
CA ARG A 78 1.44 7.68 -9.46
C ARG A 78 1.05 9.01 -8.82
N TYR A 79 0.97 9.09 -7.49
CA TYR A 79 0.62 10.33 -6.81
C TYR A 79 1.76 11.35 -6.78
N ASN A 80 3.02 10.91 -6.96
CA ASN A 80 4.22 11.76 -7.02
C ASN A 80 4.33 12.76 -5.85
N LEU A 81 4.16 12.28 -4.62
CA LEU A 81 4.06 13.13 -3.43
C LEU A 81 5.37 13.33 -2.67
N LEU A 82 6.49 12.80 -3.16
CA LEU A 82 7.77 12.80 -2.43
C LEU A 82 8.16 14.21 -1.95
N GLU A 83 8.02 15.23 -2.81
CA GLU A 83 8.38 16.61 -2.46
C GLU A 83 7.47 17.17 -1.37
N LYS A 84 6.15 17.05 -1.52
CA LYS A 84 5.17 17.53 -0.52
C LYS A 84 5.31 16.83 0.82
N VAL A 85 5.59 15.53 0.80
CA VAL A 85 5.83 14.75 2.02
C VAL A 85 7.12 15.20 2.70
N ALA A 86 8.20 15.40 1.94
CA ALA A 86 9.44 15.93 2.50
C ALA A 86 9.28 17.33 3.10
N GLU A 87 8.51 18.22 2.46
CA GLU A 87 8.16 19.53 3.01
C GLU A 87 7.36 19.40 4.32
N ALA A 88 6.39 18.49 4.38
CA ALA A 88 5.62 18.21 5.59
C ALA A 88 6.48 17.62 6.72
N PHE A 89 7.58 16.95 6.37
CA PHE A 89 8.62 16.46 7.30
C PHE A 89 9.73 17.47 7.56
N GLU A 90 9.63 18.69 7.03
CA GLU A 90 10.63 19.76 7.24
C GLU A 90 12.03 19.37 6.72
N PHE A 91 12.07 18.60 5.64
CA PHE A 91 13.29 18.19 4.96
C PHE A 91 13.60 19.13 3.79
N ASP A 92 14.27 20.26 4.10
CA ASP A 92 14.40 21.46 3.26
C ASP A 92 15.10 21.31 1.89
N THR A 93 15.90 20.27 1.69
CA THR A 93 16.67 20.06 0.46
C THR A 93 16.51 18.64 -0.03
N LEU A 94 16.19 18.45 -1.30
CA LEU A 94 16.07 17.12 -1.93
C LEU A 94 17.24 16.81 -2.88
N LYS A 95 18.37 17.49 -2.69
CA LYS A 95 19.62 17.13 -3.37
C LYS A 95 20.05 15.73 -2.93
N ASN A 96 20.59 14.94 -3.87
CA ASN A 96 20.91 13.54 -3.60
C ASN A 96 21.90 13.34 -2.43
N ASN A 97 22.82 14.28 -2.20
CA ASN A 97 23.78 14.20 -1.10
C ASN A 97 23.22 14.58 0.29
N SER A 98 21.97 15.05 0.37
CA SER A 98 21.30 15.34 1.65
C SER A 98 20.63 14.12 2.27
N PHE A 99 20.38 13.07 1.46
CA PHE A 99 19.60 11.88 1.85
C PHE A 99 18.18 12.16 2.35
N ASN A 100 17.67 13.38 2.18
CA ASN A 100 16.34 13.75 2.65
C ASN A 100 15.21 13.06 1.87
N LYS A 101 15.46 12.64 0.62
CA LYS A 101 14.52 11.77 -0.11
C LYS A 101 14.35 10.44 0.61
N ASP A 102 15.46 9.81 0.97
CA ASP A 102 15.47 8.53 1.67
C ASP A 102 14.87 8.67 3.07
N ARG A 103 15.21 9.73 3.81
CA ARG A 103 14.61 10.05 5.11
C ARG A 103 13.10 10.23 4.99
N ALA A 104 12.62 10.98 3.99
CA ALA A 104 11.19 11.15 3.75
C ALA A 104 10.49 9.81 3.49
N LEU A 105 11.12 8.91 2.73
CA LEU A 105 10.58 7.58 2.50
C LEU A 105 10.50 6.74 3.78
N VAL A 106 11.52 6.78 4.63
CA VAL A 106 11.53 6.07 5.92
C VAL A 106 10.38 6.56 6.82
N GLU A 107 10.27 7.87 7.01
CA GLU A 107 9.21 8.45 7.85
C GLU A 107 7.81 8.22 7.26
N LEU A 108 7.67 8.25 5.94
CA LEU A 108 6.37 7.96 5.29
C LEU A 108 5.97 6.49 5.46
N ASN A 109 6.91 5.54 5.41
CA ASN A 109 6.63 4.15 5.73
C ASN A 109 6.18 4.00 7.19
N HIS A 110 6.85 4.69 8.12
CA HIS A 110 6.45 4.70 9.52
C HIS A 110 5.03 5.27 9.70
N ALA A 111 4.74 6.44 9.12
CA ALA A 111 3.41 7.08 9.16
C ALA A 111 2.30 6.13 8.69
N VAL A 112 2.51 5.47 7.54
CA VAL A 112 1.53 4.52 6.99
C VAL A 112 1.35 3.32 7.90
N TYR A 113 2.45 2.69 8.35
CA TYR A 113 2.39 1.54 9.23
C TYR A 113 1.67 1.85 10.54
N TYR A 114 2.05 2.95 11.19
CA TYR A 114 1.44 3.42 12.43
C TYR A 114 -0.05 3.69 12.25
N SER A 115 -0.43 4.45 11.21
CA SER A 115 -1.83 4.81 10.94
C SER A 115 -2.72 3.60 10.69
N PHE A 116 -2.19 2.59 9.98
CA PHE A 116 -2.93 1.34 9.76
C PHE A 116 -3.09 0.54 11.06
N LYS A 117 -2.04 0.46 11.89
CA LYS A 117 -2.11 -0.25 13.17
C LYS A 117 -3.04 0.44 14.17
N SER A 118 -3.04 1.77 14.24
CA SER A 118 -3.92 2.53 15.15
C SER A 118 -5.40 2.38 14.80
N GLU A 119 -5.72 2.20 13.52
CA GLU A 119 -7.06 1.93 13.01
C GLU A 119 -7.45 0.43 13.05
N GLY A 120 -6.60 -0.43 13.63
CA GLY A 120 -6.84 -1.88 13.71
C GLY A 120 -6.80 -2.60 12.36
N VAL A 121 -6.16 -2.01 11.35
CA VAL A 121 -6.06 -2.58 10.00
C VAL A 121 -4.79 -3.42 9.86
N SER A 122 -4.95 -4.61 9.27
CA SER A 122 -3.83 -5.50 8.95
C SER A 122 -2.88 -4.85 7.95
N ILE A 123 -1.60 -4.82 8.32
CA ILE A 123 -0.48 -4.37 7.49
C ILE A 123 0.79 -5.05 7.98
N VAL A 124 1.74 -5.30 7.07
CA VAL A 124 3.05 -5.88 7.37
C VAL A 124 4.17 -4.96 6.88
N ASP A 125 5.26 -4.86 7.64
CA ASP A 125 6.46 -4.17 7.19
C ASP A 125 7.27 -5.07 6.22
N HIS A 126 8.11 -4.45 5.40
CA HIS A 126 8.85 -5.16 4.36
C HIS A 126 9.95 -6.08 4.92
N LEU A 127 10.52 -5.81 6.10
CA LEU A 127 11.53 -6.69 6.70
C LEU A 127 10.90 -7.97 7.24
N THR A 128 9.75 -7.86 7.91
CA THR A 128 8.98 -9.01 8.38
C THR A 128 8.46 -9.83 7.20
N ALA A 129 7.90 -9.17 6.17
CA ALA A 129 7.41 -9.84 4.97
C ALA A 129 8.53 -10.63 4.27
N SER A 130 9.72 -10.04 4.10
CA SER A 130 10.86 -10.74 3.49
C SER A 130 11.31 -11.97 4.30
N LYS A 131 11.36 -11.88 5.64
CA LYS A 131 11.70 -13.03 6.49
C LYS A 131 10.64 -14.14 6.45
N GLN A 132 9.36 -13.77 6.42
CA GLN A 132 8.26 -14.72 6.26
C GLN A 132 8.36 -15.44 4.91
N PHE A 133 8.72 -14.70 3.86
CA PHE A 133 8.92 -15.26 2.53
C PHE A 133 10.12 -16.22 2.49
N GLU A 134 11.25 -15.87 3.10
CA GLU A 134 12.41 -16.77 3.20
C GLU A 134 12.05 -18.08 3.92
N MET A 135 11.27 -18.00 5.01
CA MET A 135 10.79 -19.19 5.72
C MET A 135 9.87 -20.05 4.84
N PHE A 136 8.97 -19.40 4.10
CA PHE A 136 8.10 -20.07 3.14
C PHE A 136 8.92 -20.85 2.10
N GLU A 137 9.93 -20.22 1.47
CA GLU A 137 10.80 -20.89 0.49
C GLU A 137 11.50 -22.12 1.08
N ARG A 138 12.02 -22.03 2.31
CA ARG A 138 12.65 -23.18 2.98
C ARG A 138 11.69 -24.34 3.21
N ASN A 139 10.43 -24.06 3.54
CA ASN A 139 9.41 -25.08 3.74
C ASN A 139 9.02 -25.73 2.41
N GLU A 140 8.86 -24.95 1.34
CA GLU A 140 8.55 -25.47 0.00
C GLU A 140 9.69 -26.36 -0.54
N HIS A 141 10.95 -26.09 -0.19
CA HIS A 141 12.09 -26.95 -0.55
C HIS A 141 12.14 -28.29 0.19
N GLN A 142 11.40 -28.44 1.28
CA GLN A 142 11.33 -29.68 2.06
C GLN A 142 10.15 -30.58 1.66
N LEU A 143 9.25 -30.08 0.80
CA LEU A 143 8.12 -30.80 0.21
C LEU A 143 8.53 -31.55 -1.06
#